data_AF-A0A5C6HSP2-F1
#
_entry.id   AF-A0A5C6HSP2-F1
#
_cell.length_a   1.000
_cell.length_b   1.000
_cell.length_c   1.000
_cell.angle_alpha   90.00
_cell.angle_beta   90.00
_cell.angle_gamma   90.00
#
_symmetry.space_group_name_H-M   'P 1'
#
loop_
_entity.id
_entity.type
_entity.pdbx_description
1 polymer ?
#
loop_
_entity_poly.entity_id
_entity_poly.type
_entity_poly.pdbx_seq_one_letter_code
_entity_poly.pdbx_strand_id
1 'polypeptide(L)'
;MLRPSRNDSQKSLFFSLGDSLDQHHPLYILAHLVDWALFDMEFSKFYSADQGALSKPIRLMVGLLILKHVRNLSNESLVEQWSENIYYQYFCGQNEFVAKAPCVPTELVMFRHRIGIEGCELILKESIRVNGKDGDEPDVSADTTVQEKNITYPTDNKLHRKIISKCKKIARDEGMSPRQSYTRTLKKLHVAIRFSTYPKNKKKVRAASRKIRSIAGRLVRELGRKLQDGHRYKDSLDLFTRVLNQKRGDKNKIYSLHEPTVHCISKGKEHKKYEFGNKVSILYTQNTGVIVGALSFRNEYDGHTLPDALA
;
A
#
# COMPACT_ATOMS: atom_id res chain seq x y z
N MET A 1 19.78 50.67 16.60
CA MET A 1 20.91 49.94 17.23
C MET A 1 20.53 48.47 17.33
N LEU A 2 21.32 47.57 16.73
CA LEU A 2 21.15 46.13 16.92
C LEU A 2 21.68 45.75 18.30
N ARG A 3 20.91 45.00 19.10
CA ARG A 3 21.42 44.45 20.37
C ARG A 3 22.55 43.48 20.04
N PRO A 4 23.73 43.60 20.66
CA PRO A 4 24.79 42.61 20.49
C PRO A 4 24.29 41.24 20.96
N SER A 5 24.65 40.19 20.23
CA SER A 5 24.33 38.82 20.61
C SER A 5 25.03 38.46 21.91
N ARG A 6 24.26 38.15 22.95
CA ARG A 6 24.79 37.50 24.16
C ARG A 6 25.13 36.06 23.81
N ASN A 7 26.36 35.66 24.08
CA ASN A 7 26.84 34.31 23.86
C ASN A 7 26.92 33.60 25.22
N ASP A 8 25.77 33.17 25.73
CA ASP A 8 25.67 32.41 26.98
C ASP A 8 25.87 30.93 26.66
N SER A 9 27.14 30.49 26.56
CA SER A 9 27.50 29.09 26.28
C SER A 9 27.62 28.25 27.55
N GLN A 10 26.57 28.22 28.37
CA GLN A 10 26.54 27.34 29.53
C GLN A 10 26.12 25.92 29.09
N LYS A 11 27.04 24.96 29.25
CA LYS A 11 26.75 23.53 28.99
C LYS A 11 26.04 22.95 30.21
N SER A 12 24.75 22.65 30.07
CA SER A 12 24.01 21.90 31.08
C SER A 12 24.36 20.41 30.98
N LEU A 13 24.71 19.78 32.12
CA LEU A 13 25.23 18.41 32.17
C LEU A 13 24.16 17.34 32.51
N PHE A 14 22.94 17.75 32.85
CA PHE A 14 21.90 16.86 33.42
C PHE A 14 20.48 17.20 32.95
N PHE A 15 20.23 17.26 31.64
CA PHE A 15 18.87 17.43 31.11
C PHE A 15 18.56 16.35 30.08
N SER A 16 17.32 15.86 30.11
CA SER A 16 16.79 14.99 29.06
C SER A 16 16.28 15.82 27.89
N LEU A 17 16.11 15.19 26.73
CA LEU A 17 15.51 15.84 25.55
C LEU A 17 14.15 16.46 25.90
N GLY A 18 13.33 15.77 26.71
CA GLY A 18 12.02 16.26 27.13
C GLY A 18 12.06 17.59 27.89
N ASP A 19 13.08 17.80 28.73
CA ASP A 19 13.22 19.02 29.54
C ASP A 19 13.54 20.26 28.69
N SER A 20 14.05 20.04 27.47
CA SER A 20 14.41 21.12 26.53
C SER A 20 13.28 21.48 25.56
N LEU A 21 12.18 20.72 25.55
CA LEU A 21 11.08 20.90 24.61
C LEU A 21 9.99 21.79 25.20
N ASP A 22 9.26 22.46 24.30
CA ASP A 22 8.04 23.16 24.67
C ASP A 22 6.95 22.14 25.06
N GLN A 23 6.53 22.19 26.31
CA GLN A 23 5.51 21.30 26.88
C GLN A 23 4.11 21.55 26.29
N HIS A 24 3.89 22.71 25.67
CA HIS A 24 2.64 23.03 24.99
C HIS A 24 2.62 22.56 23.53
N HIS A 25 3.74 22.03 23.01
CA HIS A 25 3.80 21.54 21.65
C HIS A 25 2.87 20.32 21.46
N PRO A 26 2.04 20.24 20.40
CA PRO A 26 1.06 19.17 20.23
C PRO A 26 1.64 17.75 20.26
N LEU A 27 2.83 17.54 19.68
CA LEU A 27 3.48 16.22 19.72
C LEU A 27 4.04 15.86 21.11
N TYR A 28 4.40 16.86 21.93
CA TYR A 28 4.83 16.62 23.30
C TYR A 28 3.64 16.13 24.13
N ILE A 29 2.51 16.83 24.03
CA ILE A 29 1.25 16.43 24.69
C ILE A 29 0.83 15.04 24.22
N LEU A 30 0.81 14.81 22.90
CA LEU A 30 0.44 13.51 22.32
C LEU A 30 1.34 12.37 22.81
N ALA A 31 2.65 12.61 22.97
CA ALA A 31 3.58 11.61 23.50
C ALA A 31 3.21 11.12 24.91
N HIS A 32 2.53 11.94 25.71
CA HIS A 32 2.10 11.58 27.06
C HIS A 32 0.67 11.02 27.10
N LEU A 33 -0.14 11.31 26.08
CA LEU A 33 -1.50 10.80 26.00
C LEU A 33 -1.56 9.35 25.50
N VAL A 34 -0.67 8.98 24.58
CA VAL A 34 -0.61 7.63 23.99
C VAL A 34 -0.15 6.59 25.03
N ASP A 35 -0.87 5.47 25.13
CA ASP A 35 -0.51 4.33 25.95
C ASP A 35 0.56 3.48 25.25
N TRP A 36 1.82 3.82 25.48
CA TRP A 36 2.95 3.08 24.92
C TRP A 36 3.13 1.69 25.53
N ALA A 37 2.71 1.49 26.78
CA ALA A 37 2.84 0.20 27.46
C ALA A 37 1.93 -0.85 26.85
N LEU A 38 0.73 -0.46 26.41
CA LEU A 38 -0.17 -1.30 25.62
C LEU A 38 0.52 -1.88 24.37
N PHE A 39 1.21 -1.02 23.61
CA PHE A 39 1.93 -1.47 22.41
C PHE A 39 3.13 -2.35 22.73
N ASP A 40 3.89 -2.03 23.79
CA ASP A 40 5.00 -2.86 24.22
C ASP A 40 4.52 -4.27 24.59
N MET A 41 3.42 -4.39 25.35
CA MET A 41 2.82 -5.68 25.69
C MET A 41 2.33 -6.43 24.45
N GLU A 42 1.50 -5.81 23.61
CA GLU A 42 0.87 -6.50 22.47
C GLU A 42 1.84 -6.84 21.35
N PHE A 43 2.86 -6.01 21.11
CA PHE A 43 3.80 -6.23 20.02
C PHE A 43 5.07 -6.96 20.45
N SER A 44 5.33 -7.14 21.75
CA SER A 44 6.46 -7.93 22.26
C SER A 44 6.47 -9.36 21.71
N LYS A 45 5.30 -9.97 21.47
CA LYS A 45 5.17 -11.31 20.89
C LYS A 45 5.81 -11.45 19.49
N PHE A 46 5.99 -10.35 18.78
CA PHE A 46 6.64 -10.32 17.47
C PHE A 46 8.16 -10.06 17.53
N TYR A 47 8.71 -9.98 18.73
CA TYR A 47 10.10 -9.69 19.01
C TYR A 47 10.75 -10.90 19.68
N SER A 48 11.95 -11.25 19.24
CA SER A 48 12.74 -12.31 19.85
C SER A 48 13.77 -11.68 20.79
N ALA A 49 13.84 -12.17 22.03
CA ALA A 49 14.83 -11.70 23.00
C ALA A 49 16.25 -12.19 22.66
N ASP A 50 16.36 -13.45 22.23
CA ASP A 50 17.65 -14.18 22.20
C ASP A 50 18.17 -14.49 20.79
N GLN A 51 17.39 -14.22 19.74
CA GLN A 51 17.71 -14.64 18.38
C GLN A 51 17.66 -13.50 17.37
N GLY A 52 18.69 -13.43 16.52
CA GLY A 52 18.76 -12.53 15.37
C GLY A 52 19.35 -11.15 15.70
N ALA A 53 19.14 -10.21 14.78
CA ALA A 53 19.56 -8.84 14.96
C ALA A 53 18.65 -8.11 15.97
N LEU A 54 19.25 -7.26 16.81
CA LEU A 54 18.52 -6.42 17.77
C LEU A 54 17.41 -5.63 17.06
N SER A 55 16.18 -5.87 17.50
CA SER A 55 15.02 -5.19 16.96
C SER A 55 14.93 -3.76 17.48
N LYS A 56 14.36 -2.86 16.67
CA LYS A 56 14.13 -1.46 17.03
C LYS A 56 13.04 -1.33 18.10
N PRO A 57 13.14 -0.40 19.05
CA PRO A 57 12.12 -0.20 20.08
C PRO A 57 10.71 -0.09 19.48
N ILE A 58 9.71 -0.71 20.13
CA ILE A 58 8.32 -0.73 19.64
C ILE A 58 7.77 0.70 19.58
N ARG A 59 7.96 1.51 20.63
CA ARG A 59 7.60 2.93 20.65
C ARG A 59 8.17 3.71 19.46
N LEU A 60 9.41 3.44 19.05
CA LEU A 60 10.00 4.08 17.86
C LEU A 60 9.22 3.71 16.61
N MET A 61 8.97 2.42 16.39
CA MET A 61 8.31 1.92 15.18
C MET A 61 6.84 2.37 15.10
N VAL A 62 6.09 2.27 16.20
CA VAL A 62 4.69 2.73 16.28
C VAL A 62 4.62 4.25 16.16
N GLY A 63 5.50 4.99 16.85
CA GLY A 63 5.56 6.44 16.76
C GLY A 63 5.83 6.93 15.33
N LEU A 64 6.72 6.26 14.59
CA LEU A 64 6.95 6.55 13.17
C LEU A 64 5.68 6.30 12.33
N LEU A 65 4.95 5.21 12.56
CA LEU A 65 3.69 4.96 11.84
C LEU A 65 2.64 6.04 12.12
N ILE A 66 2.50 6.48 13.38
CA ILE A 66 1.57 7.56 13.74
C ILE A 66 1.99 8.88 13.09
N LEU A 67 3.28 9.26 13.21
CA LEU A 67 3.80 10.50 12.62
C LEU A 67 3.62 10.55 11.11
N LYS A 68 3.79 9.41 10.43
CA LYS A 68 3.54 9.28 8.99
C LYS A 68 2.15 9.80 8.62
N HIS A 69 1.13 9.42 9.38
CA HIS A 69 -0.25 9.78 9.11
C HIS A 69 -0.57 11.21 9.57
N VAL A 70 -0.13 11.59 10.77
CA VAL A 70 -0.33 12.96 11.32
C VAL A 70 0.28 14.04 10.42
N ARG A 71 1.42 13.75 9.79
CA ARG A 71 2.15 14.71 8.94
C ARG A 71 2.02 14.43 7.45
N ASN A 72 1.25 13.41 7.06
CA ASN A 72 1.05 13.00 5.67
C ASN A 72 2.37 12.80 4.88
N LEU A 73 3.30 12.03 5.45
CA LEU A 73 4.64 11.84 4.92
C LEU A 73 4.83 10.48 4.23
N SER A 74 5.77 10.41 3.27
CA SER A 74 6.31 9.15 2.76
C SER A 74 7.17 8.45 3.82
N ASN A 75 7.50 7.16 3.67
CA ASN A 75 8.37 6.49 4.65
C ASN A 75 9.79 7.08 4.60
N GLU A 76 10.25 7.42 3.39
CA GLU A 76 11.55 7.99 3.11
C GLU A 76 11.68 9.39 3.73
N SER A 77 10.71 10.27 3.46
CA SER A 77 10.69 11.63 4.00
C SER A 77 10.51 11.63 5.52
N LEU A 78 9.76 10.68 6.08
CA LEU A 78 9.61 10.56 7.53
C LEU A 78 10.95 10.23 8.20
N VAL A 79 11.70 9.26 7.66
CA VAL A 79 13.00 8.83 8.21
C VAL A 79 14.01 9.98 8.14
N GLU A 80 14.02 10.74 7.03
CA GLU A 80 14.85 11.93 6.86
C GLU A 80 14.48 13.01 7.88
N GLN A 81 13.21 13.42 7.93
CA GLN A 81 12.74 14.47 8.85
C GLN A 81 12.88 14.09 10.32
N TRP A 82 12.77 12.80 10.66
CA TRP A 82 13.00 12.33 12.03
C TRP A 82 14.43 12.64 12.50
N SER A 83 15.42 12.52 11.62
CA SER A 83 16.82 12.80 11.97
C SER A 83 17.09 14.29 12.20
N GLU A 84 16.23 15.16 11.68
CA GLU A 84 16.34 16.62 11.78
C GLU A 84 15.46 17.20 12.88
N ASN A 85 14.40 16.49 13.32
CA ASN A 85 13.34 17.03 14.16
C ASN A 85 13.31 16.41 15.57
N ILE A 86 13.68 17.22 16.57
CA ILE A 86 13.70 16.85 17.99
C ILE A 86 12.34 16.37 18.53
N TYR A 87 11.21 16.93 18.05
CA TYR A 87 9.88 16.52 18.50
C TYR A 87 9.49 15.14 17.96
N TYR A 88 9.97 14.77 16.77
CA TYR A 88 9.71 13.44 16.21
C TYR A 88 10.49 12.39 16.99
N GLN A 89 11.73 12.70 17.35
CA GLN A 89 12.57 11.83 18.17
C GLN A 89 11.98 11.63 19.56
N TYR A 90 11.57 12.70 20.22
CA TYR A 90 10.94 12.63 21.54
C TYR A 90 9.61 11.85 21.52
N PHE A 91 8.75 12.12 20.54
CA PHE A 91 7.50 11.36 20.37
C PHE A 91 7.78 9.85 20.25
N CYS A 92 8.79 9.49 19.46
CA CYS A 92 9.30 8.12 19.30
C CYS A 92 10.10 7.57 20.50
N GLY A 93 10.22 8.30 21.60
CA GLY A 93 10.83 7.82 22.85
C GLY A 93 12.34 8.02 22.97
N GLN A 94 12.95 8.92 22.18
CA GLN A 94 14.35 9.29 22.38
C GLN A 94 14.51 10.25 23.56
N ASN A 95 15.52 9.98 24.39
CA ASN A 95 15.90 10.83 25.52
C ASN A 95 17.02 11.83 25.17
N GLU A 96 17.67 11.65 24.02
CA GLU A 96 18.75 12.49 23.52
C GLU A 96 18.56 12.71 22.02
N PHE A 97 19.08 13.81 21.50
CA PHE A 97 19.04 14.08 20.07
C PHE A 97 20.02 13.18 19.31
N VAL A 98 19.52 12.50 18.29
CA VAL A 98 20.27 11.61 17.42
C VAL A 98 20.23 12.15 15.98
N ALA A 99 21.36 12.68 15.51
CA ALA A 99 21.52 13.19 14.14
C ALA A 99 21.75 12.07 13.11
N LYS A 100 20.97 10.98 13.18
CA LYS A 100 21.06 9.82 12.27
C LYS A 100 19.67 9.27 12.00
N ALA A 101 19.51 8.62 10.86
CA ALA A 101 18.28 7.92 10.51
C ALA A 101 17.98 6.79 11.55
N PRO A 102 16.72 6.66 12.01
CA PRO A 102 16.37 5.65 13.02
C PRO A 102 16.39 4.22 12.47
N CYS A 103 16.00 4.07 11.20
CA CYS A 103 15.86 2.81 10.48
C CYS A 103 15.90 3.03 8.95
N VAL A 104 16.01 1.96 8.17
CA VAL A 104 15.79 2.03 6.72
C VAL A 104 14.28 2.14 6.43
N PRO A 105 13.81 2.94 5.46
CA PRO A 105 12.36 3.12 5.19
C PRO A 105 11.59 1.82 4.91
N THR A 106 12.26 0.79 4.39
CA THR A 106 11.70 -0.54 4.16
C THR A 106 11.36 -1.28 5.46
N GLU A 107 12.04 -0.98 6.57
CA GLU A 107 11.74 -1.58 7.87
C GLU A 107 10.33 -1.22 8.34
N LEU A 108 9.83 -0.01 8.03
CA LEU A 108 8.44 0.38 8.33
C LEU A 108 7.42 -0.47 7.56
N VAL A 109 7.75 -0.88 6.33
CA VAL A 109 6.91 -1.80 5.54
C VAL A 109 6.91 -3.18 6.19
N MET A 110 8.09 -3.68 6.55
CA MET A 110 8.23 -4.98 7.20
C MET A 110 7.54 -5.02 8.57
N PHE A 111 7.60 -3.93 9.33
CA PHE A 111 6.92 -3.82 10.63
C PHE A 111 5.41 -3.85 10.49
N ARG A 112 4.82 -3.12 9.51
CA ARG A 112 3.39 -3.22 9.20
C ARG A 112 2.96 -4.64 8.82
N HIS A 113 3.77 -5.34 8.02
CA HIS A 113 3.52 -6.75 7.70
C HIS A 113 3.61 -7.66 8.93
N ARG A 114 4.52 -7.36 9.86
CA ARG A 114 4.73 -8.13 11.09
C ARG A 114 3.56 -8.00 12.06
N ILE A 115 3.09 -6.78 12.32
CA ILE A 115 1.95 -6.55 13.23
C ILE A 115 0.60 -6.89 12.59
N GLY A 116 0.54 -6.95 11.26
CA GLY A 116 -0.65 -7.36 10.53
C GLY A 116 -1.80 -6.35 10.62
N ILE A 117 -3.01 -6.85 10.37
CA ILE A 117 -4.25 -6.05 10.41
C ILE A 117 -4.57 -5.71 11.87
N GLU A 118 -4.57 -6.71 12.75
CA GLU A 118 -4.84 -6.57 14.19
C GLU A 118 -3.97 -5.50 14.86
N GLY A 119 -2.68 -5.44 14.52
CA GLY A 119 -1.80 -4.41 15.07
C GLY A 119 -2.06 -3.01 14.52
N CYS A 120 -2.48 -2.89 13.25
CA CYS A 120 -2.90 -1.59 12.71
C CYS A 120 -4.23 -1.12 13.34
N GLU A 121 -5.15 -2.05 13.59
CA GLU A 121 -6.41 -1.79 14.29
C GLU A 121 -6.17 -1.32 15.72
N LEU A 122 -5.21 -1.93 16.43
CA LEU A 122 -4.83 -1.48 17.77
C LEU A 122 -4.31 -0.04 17.77
N ILE A 123 -3.49 0.34 16.78
CA ILE A 123 -3.01 1.73 16.64
C ILE A 123 -4.17 2.69 16.36
N LEU A 124 -5.11 2.30 15.50
CA LEU A 124 -6.31 3.09 15.22
C LEU A 124 -7.18 3.24 16.47
N LYS A 125 -7.42 2.15 17.20
CA LYS A 125 -8.18 2.14 18.47
C LYS A 125 -7.58 3.09 19.50
N GLU A 126 -6.25 3.08 19.62
CA GLU A 126 -5.56 3.99 20.52
C GLU A 126 -5.69 5.45 20.07
N SER A 127 -5.66 5.72 18.76
CA SER A 127 -5.92 7.08 18.26
C SER A 127 -7.33 7.56 18.59
N ILE A 128 -8.35 6.69 18.50
CA ILE A 128 -9.73 7.01 18.88
C ILE A 128 -9.80 7.33 20.39
N ARG A 129 -9.17 6.50 21.23
CA ARG A 129 -9.11 6.72 22.68
C ARG A 129 -8.50 8.08 23.04
N VAL A 130 -7.42 8.47 22.38
CA VAL A 130 -6.75 9.77 22.60
C VAL A 130 -7.66 10.95 22.26
N ASN A 131 -8.54 10.80 21.28
CA ASN A 131 -9.57 11.79 20.94
C ASN A 131 -10.72 11.86 21.97
N GLY A 132 -10.82 10.90 22.89
CA GLY A 132 -11.74 10.96 24.03
C GLY A 132 -13.21 11.10 23.59
N LYS A 133 -13.90 12.12 24.14
CA LYS A 133 -15.32 12.37 23.87
C LYS A 133 -15.65 12.54 22.39
N ASP A 134 -14.71 13.05 21.61
CA ASP A 134 -14.89 13.28 20.17
C ASP A 134 -14.95 11.95 19.40
N GLY A 135 -14.39 10.87 19.97
CA GLY A 135 -14.48 9.52 19.40
C GLY A 135 -15.74 8.73 19.83
N ASP A 136 -16.42 9.17 20.90
CA ASP A 136 -17.55 8.47 21.52
C ASP A 136 -18.92 9.10 21.15
N GLU A 137 -19.02 9.77 20.00
CA GLU A 137 -20.29 10.33 19.53
C GLU A 137 -21.30 9.22 19.17
N PRO A 138 -22.61 9.39 19.49
CA PRO A 138 -23.63 8.37 19.20
C PRO A 138 -23.93 8.26 17.71
N ASP A 139 -23.74 9.34 16.95
CA ASP A 139 -24.08 9.43 15.53
C ASP A 139 -22.81 9.42 14.68
N VAL A 140 -22.73 8.44 13.77
CA VAL A 140 -21.58 8.21 12.91
C VAL A 140 -22.02 8.25 11.45
N SER A 141 -21.25 8.94 10.61
CA SER A 141 -21.42 8.95 9.16
C SER A 141 -20.50 7.93 8.51
N ALA A 142 -21.04 7.15 7.57
CA ALA A 142 -20.26 6.23 6.76
C ALA A 142 -20.11 6.77 5.34
N ASP A 143 -18.87 6.94 4.88
CA ASP A 143 -18.57 7.17 3.46
C ASP A 143 -17.84 5.95 2.87
N THR A 144 -18.20 5.58 1.65
CA THR A 144 -17.56 4.46 0.94
C THR A 144 -16.82 4.97 -0.27
N THR A 145 -15.52 4.74 -0.29
CA THR A 145 -14.62 5.11 -1.38
C THR A 145 -13.92 3.90 -1.96
N VAL A 146 -13.28 4.07 -3.12
CA VAL A 146 -12.44 3.04 -3.72
C VAL A 146 -11.00 3.39 -3.44
N GLN A 147 -10.31 2.52 -2.71
CA GLN A 147 -8.86 2.61 -2.61
C GLN A 147 -8.25 2.00 -3.87
N GLU A 148 -7.88 2.86 -4.81
CA GLU A 148 -7.25 2.43 -6.05
C GLU A 148 -5.93 1.72 -5.77
N LYS A 149 -5.79 0.52 -6.34
CA LYS A 149 -4.51 -0.17 -6.33
C LYS A 149 -3.63 0.47 -7.40
N ASN A 150 -2.32 0.49 -7.16
CA ASN A 150 -1.33 1.01 -8.11
C ASN A 150 -1.17 0.07 -9.32
N ILE A 151 -2.21 0.03 -10.15
CA ILE A 151 -2.25 -0.78 -11.36
C ILE A 151 -2.44 0.11 -12.58
N THR A 152 -1.82 -0.28 -13.68
CA THR A 152 -2.10 0.35 -14.96
C THR A 152 -3.54 0.08 -15.38
N TYR A 153 -4.23 1.08 -15.94
CA TYR A 153 -5.58 0.90 -16.50
C TYR A 153 -5.69 -0.39 -17.34
N PRO A 154 -6.59 -1.33 -16.94
CA PRO A 154 -6.53 -2.71 -17.39
C PRO A 154 -7.26 -2.88 -18.73
N THR A 155 -6.47 -3.05 -19.79
CA THR A 155 -7.00 -3.46 -21.09
C THR A 155 -6.52 -4.86 -21.42
N ASP A 156 -7.35 -5.66 -22.08
CA ASP A 156 -7.00 -7.02 -22.51
C ASP A 156 -5.67 -7.03 -23.29
N ASN A 157 -5.45 -6.04 -24.14
CA ASN A 157 -4.19 -5.89 -24.88
C ASN A 157 -2.97 -5.67 -23.99
N LYS A 158 -3.10 -4.84 -22.94
CA LYS A 158 -2.02 -4.62 -21.97
C LYS A 158 -1.77 -5.90 -21.16
N LEU A 159 -2.83 -6.59 -20.72
CA LEU A 159 -2.73 -7.86 -20.00
C LEU A 159 -2.03 -8.94 -20.84
N HIS A 160 -2.48 -9.18 -22.07
CA HIS A 160 -1.86 -10.17 -22.97
C HIS A 160 -0.39 -9.85 -23.25
N ARG A 161 -0.02 -8.56 -23.40
CA ARG A 161 1.38 -8.16 -23.55
C ARG A 161 2.21 -8.42 -22.30
N LYS A 162 1.66 -8.14 -21.10
CA LYS A 162 2.30 -8.47 -19.83
C LYS A 162 2.49 -9.99 -19.70
N ILE A 163 1.51 -10.81 -20.09
CA ILE A 163 1.64 -12.28 -20.16
C ILE A 163 2.80 -12.67 -21.07
N ILE A 164 2.86 -12.14 -22.30
CA ILE A 164 3.95 -12.44 -23.25
C ILE A 164 5.32 -12.07 -22.65
N SER A 165 5.43 -10.90 -22.02
CA SER A 165 6.67 -10.46 -21.37
C SER A 165 7.08 -11.40 -20.23
N LYS A 166 6.12 -11.77 -19.36
CA LYS A 166 6.36 -12.73 -18.27
C LYS A 166 6.74 -14.11 -18.80
N CYS A 167 6.08 -14.61 -19.86
CA CYS A 167 6.44 -15.88 -20.50
C CYS A 167 7.87 -15.85 -21.06
N LYS A 168 8.27 -14.74 -21.71
CA LYS A 168 9.65 -14.57 -22.18
C LYS A 168 10.66 -14.48 -21.06
N LYS A 169 10.28 -13.94 -19.90
CA LYS A 169 11.12 -13.93 -18.71
C LYS A 169 11.30 -15.34 -18.18
N ILE A 170 10.21 -16.08 -17.95
CA ILE A 170 10.22 -17.47 -17.52
C ILE A 170 11.08 -18.34 -18.46
N ALA A 171 10.90 -18.20 -19.78
CA ALA A 171 11.70 -18.95 -20.75
C ALA A 171 13.20 -18.66 -20.61
N ARG A 172 13.61 -17.41 -20.33
CA ARG A 172 15.01 -17.06 -20.11
C ARG A 172 15.54 -17.60 -18.78
N ASP A 173 14.75 -17.46 -17.71
CA ASP A 173 15.11 -17.90 -16.37
C ASP A 173 15.32 -19.43 -16.32
N GLU A 174 14.60 -20.19 -17.14
CA GLU A 174 14.71 -21.65 -17.28
C GLU A 174 15.64 -22.10 -18.44
N GLY A 175 16.35 -21.18 -19.10
CA GLY A 175 17.27 -21.52 -20.20
C GLY A 175 16.59 -22.06 -21.46
N MET A 176 15.29 -21.82 -21.63
CA MET A 176 14.47 -22.37 -22.70
C MET A 176 14.39 -21.42 -23.89
N SER A 177 14.62 -21.96 -25.09
CA SER A 177 14.36 -21.20 -26.32
C SER A 177 12.89 -21.36 -26.74
N PRO A 178 12.10 -20.26 -26.83
CA PRO A 178 10.75 -20.32 -27.39
C PRO A 178 10.83 -20.59 -28.89
N ARG A 179 9.89 -21.38 -29.43
CA ARG A 179 9.84 -21.73 -30.86
C ARG A 179 9.87 -20.50 -31.78
N GLN A 180 9.32 -19.37 -31.32
CA GLN A 180 9.32 -18.13 -32.07
C GLN A 180 9.42 -16.92 -31.13
N SER A 181 10.30 -15.96 -31.45
CA SER A 181 10.53 -14.79 -30.60
C SER A 181 9.38 -13.77 -30.62
N TYR A 182 8.63 -13.71 -31.72
CA TYR A 182 7.55 -12.73 -31.98
C TYR A 182 7.94 -11.25 -31.82
N THR A 183 9.22 -10.90 -31.64
CA THR A 183 9.64 -9.53 -31.27
C THR A 183 9.25 -8.50 -32.33
N ARG A 184 9.58 -8.76 -33.61
CA ARG A 184 9.19 -7.88 -34.74
C ARG A 184 7.67 -7.83 -34.94
N THR A 185 7.00 -8.98 -34.80
CA THR A 185 5.54 -9.09 -34.94
C THR A 185 4.81 -8.27 -33.89
N LEU A 186 5.23 -8.37 -32.62
CA LEU A 186 4.64 -7.62 -31.51
C LEU A 186 4.85 -6.11 -31.67
N LYS A 187 6.01 -5.67 -32.17
CA LYS A 187 6.27 -4.25 -32.49
C LYS A 187 5.27 -3.74 -33.54
N LYS A 188 5.07 -4.48 -34.64
CA LYS A 188 4.08 -4.13 -35.67
C LYS A 188 2.64 -4.09 -35.12
N LEU A 189 2.25 -5.10 -34.33
CA LEU A 189 0.93 -5.16 -33.70
C LEU A 189 0.71 -4.02 -32.70
N HIS A 190 1.77 -3.58 -32.01
CA HIS A 190 1.70 -2.44 -31.12
C HIS A 190 1.38 -1.15 -31.87
N VAL A 191 2.12 -0.87 -32.94
CA VAL A 191 1.87 0.30 -33.79
C VAL A 191 0.45 0.28 -34.35
N ALA A 192 -0.06 -0.89 -34.76
CA ALA A 192 -1.43 -1.03 -35.27
C ALA A 192 -2.52 -0.70 -34.23
N ILE A 193 -2.22 -0.80 -32.93
CA ILE A 193 -3.16 -0.52 -31.83
C ILE A 193 -3.10 0.94 -31.38
N ARG A 194 -2.02 1.69 -31.69
CA ARG A 194 -1.82 3.07 -31.21
C ARG A 194 -3.02 3.99 -31.48
N PHE A 195 -3.62 3.86 -32.66
CA PHE A 195 -4.74 4.68 -33.11
C PHE A 195 -6.10 4.00 -32.88
N SER A 196 -6.27 3.37 -31.72
CA SER A 196 -7.49 2.62 -31.38
C SER A 196 -8.72 3.49 -31.15
N THR A 197 -8.53 4.78 -30.88
CA THR A 197 -9.60 5.76 -30.71
C THR A 197 -10.31 6.09 -32.03
N TYR A 198 -9.62 5.97 -33.16
CA TYR A 198 -10.18 6.31 -34.47
C TYR A 198 -11.16 5.22 -34.97
N PRO A 199 -12.42 5.57 -35.26
CA PRO A 199 -13.45 4.59 -35.65
C PRO A 199 -13.06 3.72 -36.86
N LYS A 200 -12.40 4.32 -37.87
CA LYS A 200 -11.95 3.63 -39.09
C LYS A 200 -10.96 2.48 -38.80
N ASN A 201 -10.22 2.56 -37.69
CA ASN A 201 -9.22 1.57 -37.31
C ASN A 201 -9.76 0.38 -36.51
N LYS A 202 -11.06 0.38 -36.14
CA LYS A 202 -11.65 -0.66 -35.28
C LYS A 202 -11.38 -2.10 -35.78
N LYS A 203 -11.53 -2.35 -37.09
CA LYS A 203 -11.27 -3.68 -37.69
C LYS A 203 -9.80 -4.10 -37.55
N LYS A 204 -8.87 -3.18 -37.87
CA LYS A 204 -7.41 -3.39 -37.76
C LYS A 204 -6.99 -3.64 -36.31
N VAL A 205 -7.52 -2.85 -35.37
CA VAL A 205 -7.26 -2.99 -33.93
C VAL A 205 -7.77 -4.34 -33.43
N ARG A 206 -9.00 -4.74 -33.76
CA ARG A 206 -9.56 -6.05 -33.38
C ARG A 206 -8.72 -7.21 -33.92
N ALA A 207 -8.26 -7.14 -35.17
CA ALA A 207 -7.37 -8.16 -35.74
C ALA A 207 -6.03 -8.21 -35.00
N ALA A 208 -5.43 -7.05 -34.70
CA ALA A 208 -4.18 -6.98 -33.96
C ALA A 208 -4.32 -7.52 -32.52
N SER A 209 -5.38 -7.13 -31.79
CA SER A 209 -5.69 -7.62 -30.45
C SER A 209 -5.86 -9.15 -30.43
N ARG A 210 -6.60 -9.71 -31.40
CA ARG A 210 -6.75 -11.18 -31.55
C ARG A 210 -5.40 -11.84 -31.77
N LYS A 211 -4.54 -11.29 -32.63
CA LYS A 211 -3.20 -11.84 -32.88
C LYS A 211 -2.33 -11.81 -31.62
N ILE A 212 -2.39 -10.73 -30.83
CA ILE A 212 -1.68 -10.63 -29.55
C ILE A 212 -2.16 -11.72 -28.58
N ARG A 213 -3.49 -11.90 -28.43
CA ARG A 213 -4.07 -12.96 -27.60
C ARG A 213 -3.60 -14.35 -28.06
N SER A 214 -3.60 -14.61 -29.37
CA SER A 214 -3.11 -15.89 -29.91
C SER A 214 -1.62 -16.12 -29.64
N ILE A 215 -0.78 -15.09 -29.73
CA ILE A 215 0.65 -15.19 -29.40
C ILE A 215 0.82 -15.49 -27.90
N ALA A 216 0.12 -14.78 -27.03
CA ALA A 216 0.14 -15.02 -25.59
C ALA A 216 -0.26 -16.48 -25.27
N GLY A 217 -1.38 -16.96 -25.81
CA GLY A 217 -1.83 -18.34 -25.59
C GLY A 217 -0.91 -19.41 -26.20
N ARG A 218 -0.20 -19.11 -27.30
CA ARG A 218 0.84 -20.01 -27.82
C ARG A 218 2.01 -20.14 -26.84
N LEU A 219 2.50 -19.02 -26.31
CA LEU A 219 3.62 -19.02 -25.37
C LEU A 219 3.26 -19.71 -24.05
N VAL A 220 2.07 -19.43 -23.49
CA VAL A 220 1.59 -20.09 -22.26
C VAL A 220 1.51 -21.61 -22.45
N ARG A 221 0.93 -22.09 -23.56
CA ARG A 221 0.88 -23.54 -23.87
C ARG A 221 2.22 -24.15 -24.21
N GLU A 222 3.15 -23.38 -24.76
CA GLU A 222 4.51 -23.87 -25.00
C GLU A 222 5.26 -24.08 -23.69
N LEU A 223 5.20 -23.09 -22.79
CA LEU A 223 5.79 -23.20 -21.46
C LEU A 223 5.14 -24.32 -20.65
N GLY A 224 3.81 -24.39 -20.61
CA GLY A 224 3.10 -25.44 -19.87
C GLY A 224 3.34 -26.86 -20.39
N ARG A 225 3.79 -27.05 -21.63
CA ARG A 225 4.18 -28.37 -22.16
C ARG A 225 5.63 -28.75 -21.87
N LYS A 226 6.51 -27.74 -21.75
CA LYS A 226 7.94 -27.96 -21.56
C LYS A 226 8.33 -27.94 -20.07
N LEU A 227 7.55 -27.29 -19.23
CA LEU A 227 7.69 -27.32 -17.78
C LEU A 227 6.93 -28.54 -17.24
N GLN A 228 7.59 -29.35 -16.42
CA GLN A 228 6.98 -30.52 -15.77
C GLN A 228 5.94 -30.09 -14.72
N ASP A 229 5.06 -31.03 -14.34
CA ASP A 229 4.10 -30.80 -13.26
C ASP A 229 4.82 -30.50 -11.93
N GLY A 230 4.32 -29.51 -11.18
CA GLY A 230 4.90 -29.08 -9.90
C GLY A 230 5.92 -27.94 -9.98
N HIS A 231 6.14 -27.34 -11.15
CA HIS A 231 7.05 -26.22 -11.30
C HIS A 231 6.61 -24.96 -10.52
N ARG A 232 7.57 -24.16 -10.00
CA ARG A 232 7.35 -22.88 -9.29
C ARG A 232 6.51 -21.82 -10.05
N TYR A 233 6.23 -22.04 -11.34
CA TYR A 233 5.47 -21.11 -12.18
C TYR A 233 4.04 -21.58 -12.48
N LYS A 234 3.61 -22.72 -11.93
CA LYS A 234 2.28 -23.30 -12.17
C LYS A 234 1.17 -22.27 -11.94
N ASP A 235 1.14 -21.64 -10.77
CA ASP A 235 0.13 -20.63 -10.41
C ASP A 235 0.13 -19.43 -11.37
N SER A 236 1.32 -19.02 -11.84
CA SER A 236 1.45 -17.94 -12.82
C SER A 236 0.87 -18.34 -14.18
N LEU A 237 1.13 -19.57 -14.64
CA LEU A 237 0.60 -20.08 -15.91
C LEU A 237 -0.92 -20.30 -15.84
N ASP A 238 -1.44 -20.76 -14.70
CA ASP A 238 -2.86 -20.89 -14.44
C ASP A 238 -3.55 -19.54 -14.45
N LEU A 239 -2.95 -18.54 -13.80
CA LEU A 239 -3.42 -17.15 -13.85
C LEU A 239 -3.43 -16.61 -15.29
N PHE A 240 -2.38 -16.86 -16.08
CA PHE A 240 -2.34 -16.41 -17.47
C PHE A 240 -3.41 -17.09 -18.32
N THR A 241 -3.65 -18.37 -18.09
CA THR A 241 -4.69 -19.14 -18.78
C THR A 241 -6.08 -18.62 -18.44
N ARG A 242 -6.36 -18.35 -17.16
CA ARG A 242 -7.60 -17.68 -16.72
C ARG A 242 -7.80 -16.36 -17.44
N VAL A 243 -6.79 -15.49 -17.47
CA VAL A 243 -6.84 -14.19 -18.17
C VAL A 243 -7.10 -14.36 -19.66
N LEU A 244 -6.46 -15.32 -20.31
CA LEU A 244 -6.64 -15.58 -21.73
C LEU A 244 -8.00 -16.17 -22.09
N ASN A 245 -8.69 -16.79 -21.13
CA ASN A 245 -10.01 -17.40 -21.32
C ASN A 245 -11.16 -16.45 -20.97
N GLN A 246 -10.90 -15.38 -20.21
CA GLN A 246 -11.91 -14.38 -19.86
C GLN A 246 -12.61 -13.78 -21.09
N LYS A 247 -13.92 -13.61 -20.96
CA LYS A 247 -14.81 -12.95 -21.93
C LYS A 247 -15.33 -11.63 -21.36
N ARG A 248 -16.10 -10.90 -22.18
CA ARG A 248 -16.62 -9.57 -21.83
C ARG A 248 -17.61 -9.61 -20.66
N GLY A 249 -18.49 -10.61 -20.62
CA GLY A 249 -19.57 -10.73 -19.64
C GLY A 249 -19.22 -11.59 -18.41
N ASP A 250 -17.98 -12.05 -18.29
CA ASP A 250 -17.59 -12.88 -17.15
C ASP A 250 -17.61 -12.06 -15.86
N LYS A 251 -18.07 -12.68 -14.78
CA LYS A 251 -17.92 -12.15 -13.41
C LYS A 251 -16.48 -12.39 -12.91
N ASN A 252 -16.03 -11.61 -11.94
CA ASN A 252 -14.71 -11.79 -11.28
C ASN A 252 -13.52 -11.80 -12.25
N LYS A 253 -13.52 -10.84 -13.18
CA LYS A 253 -12.44 -10.66 -14.14
C LYS A 253 -11.13 -10.26 -13.44
N ILE A 254 -10.02 -10.83 -13.89
CA ILE A 254 -8.69 -10.39 -13.50
C ILE A 254 -8.33 -9.14 -14.29
N TYR A 255 -8.09 -8.04 -13.57
CA TYR A 255 -7.68 -6.76 -14.15
C TYR A 255 -6.16 -6.55 -14.11
N SER A 256 -5.45 -7.27 -13.24
CA SER A 256 -4.00 -7.15 -13.08
C SER A 256 -3.34 -8.50 -12.82
N LEU A 257 -2.17 -8.73 -13.42
CA LEU A 257 -1.39 -9.98 -13.22
C LEU A 257 -0.56 -10.00 -11.93
N HIS A 258 -0.34 -8.85 -11.30
CA HIS A 258 0.40 -8.76 -10.03
C HIS A 258 -0.55 -8.55 -8.84
N GLU A 259 -1.78 -8.09 -9.12
CA GLU A 259 -2.83 -7.90 -8.12
C GLU A 259 -4.14 -8.53 -8.64
N PRO A 260 -4.26 -9.88 -8.62
CA PRO A 260 -5.41 -10.57 -9.20
C PRO A 260 -6.74 -10.28 -8.49
N THR A 261 -6.67 -9.82 -7.24
CA THR A 261 -7.82 -9.54 -6.37
C THR A 261 -8.46 -8.18 -6.60
N VAL A 262 -7.90 -7.35 -7.49
CA VAL A 262 -8.46 -6.03 -7.82
C VAL A 262 -9.82 -6.16 -8.47
N HIS A 263 -10.80 -5.39 -7.99
CA HIS A 263 -12.11 -5.28 -8.60
C HIS A 263 -12.23 -4.01 -9.43
N CYS A 264 -13.14 -4.05 -10.41
CA CYS A 264 -13.55 -2.90 -11.18
C CYS A 264 -14.86 -2.38 -10.58
N ILE A 265 -14.81 -1.19 -10.00
CA ILE A 265 -15.95 -0.57 -9.34
C ILE A 265 -16.46 0.55 -10.25
N SER A 266 -17.73 0.46 -10.63
CA SER A 266 -18.38 1.48 -11.45
C SER A 266 -18.74 2.67 -10.57
N LYS A 267 -18.23 3.86 -10.90
CA LYS A 267 -18.66 5.12 -10.30
C LYS A 267 -19.72 5.75 -11.21
N GLY A 268 -20.72 6.39 -10.60
CA GLY A 268 -21.73 7.20 -11.32
C GLY A 268 -21.19 8.54 -11.85
N LYS A 269 -19.87 8.77 -11.81
CA LYS A 269 -19.23 10.03 -12.21
C LYS A 269 -18.93 10.01 -13.71
N GLU A 270 -19.26 11.09 -14.42
CA GLU A 270 -19.11 11.18 -15.88
C GLU A 270 -17.64 11.09 -16.33
N HIS A 271 -16.74 11.82 -15.64
CA HIS A 271 -15.33 11.92 -15.99
C HIS A 271 -14.50 10.68 -15.61
N LYS A 272 -14.94 9.87 -14.63
CA LYS A 272 -14.26 8.67 -14.17
C LYS A 272 -15.28 7.56 -13.87
N LYS A 273 -15.58 6.79 -14.92
CA LYS A 273 -16.62 5.74 -14.89
C LYS A 273 -16.23 4.50 -14.08
N TYR A 274 -14.94 4.19 -14.01
CA TYR A 274 -14.44 2.98 -13.35
C TYR A 274 -13.20 3.27 -12.54
N GLU A 275 -13.16 2.70 -11.33
CA GLU A 275 -12.00 2.69 -10.43
C GLU A 275 -11.57 1.25 -10.22
N PHE A 276 -10.26 1.02 -10.07
CA PHE A 276 -9.71 -0.31 -9.94
C PHE A 276 -9.02 -0.49 -8.60
N GLY A 277 -9.68 -1.19 -7.69
CA GLY A 277 -9.16 -1.37 -6.34
C GLY A 277 -10.12 -2.17 -5.47
N ASN A 278 -10.06 -1.90 -4.19
CA ASN A 278 -10.99 -2.40 -3.18
C ASN A 278 -11.87 -1.25 -2.71
N LYS A 279 -13.09 -1.57 -2.28
CA LYS A 279 -13.88 -0.61 -1.52
C LYS A 279 -13.31 -0.47 -0.11
N VAL A 280 -13.44 0.72 0.42
CA VAL A 280 -13.13 1.03 1.81
C VAL A 280 -14.29 1.85 2.34
N SER A 281 -14.89 1.40 3.43
CA SER A 281 -15.81 2.20 4.23
C SER A 281 -15.01 2.89 5.32
N ILE A 282 -15.22 4.19 5.45
CA ILE A 282 -14.64 5.02 6.51
C ILE A 282 -15.82 5.58 7.30
N LEU A 283 -15.77 5.35 8.60
CA LEU A 283 -16.76 5.81 9.55
C LEU A 283 -16.14 6.92 10.38
N TYR A 284 -16.85 8.04 10.44
CA TYR A 284 -16.40 9.21 11.16
C TYR A 284 -17.55 9.87 11.93
N THR A 285 -17.22 10.46 13.07
CA THR A 285 -18.17 11.20 13.89
C THR A 285 -18.66 12.45 13.17
N GLN A 286 -19.94 12.79 13.32
CA GLN A 286 -20.55 13.86 12.52
C GLN A 286 -20.08 15.25 12.91
N ASN A 287 -19.86 15.50 14.21
CA ASN A 287 -19.54 16.84 14.68
C ASN A 287 -18.04 17.11 14.70
N THR A 288 -17.24 16.12 15.11
CA THR A 288 -15.79 16.27 15.29
C THR A 288 -14.95 15.69 14.16
N GLY A 289 -15.51 14.78 13.36
CA GLY A 289 -14.83 14.18 12.19
C GLY A 289 -13.77 13.15 12.54
N VAL A 290 -13.78 12.60 13.76
CA VAL A 290 -12.87 11.55 14.21
C VAL A 290 -13.21 10.26 13.48
N ILE A 291 -12.22 9.60 12.89
CA ILE A 291 -12.42 8.30 12.23
C ILE A 291 -12.51 7.24 13.33
N VAL A 292 -13.68 6.62 13.46
CA VAL A 292 -13.99 5.61 14.48
C VAL A 292 -13.98 4.19 13.93
N GLY A 293 -14.01 4.03 12.61
CA GLY A 293 -13.99 2.73 11.95
C GLY A 293 -13.49 2.83 10.52
N ALA A 294 -12.76 1.81 10.09
CA ALA A 294 -12.27 1.71 8.72
C ALA A 294 -12.21 0.24 8.28
N LEU A 295 -13.00 -0.11 7.27
CA LEU A 295 -13.09 -1.48 6.77
C LEU A 295 -12.81 -1.53 5.27
N SER A 296 -11.85 -2.36 4.86
CA SER A 296 -11.65 -2.68 3.45
C SER A 296 -12.40 -3.95 3.08
N PHE A 297 -13.26 -3.85 2.07
CA PHE A 297 -14.02 -4.97 1.52
C PHE A 297 -13.96 -4.94 -0.01
N ARG A 298 -14.56 -5.94 -0.66
CA ARG A 298 -14.45 -6.11 -2.11
C ARG A 298 -15.54 -5.32 -2.81
N ASN A 299 -16.63 -5.98 -3.16
CA ASN A 299 -17.73 -5.40 -3.92
C ASN A 299 -19.09 -5.80 -3.34
N GLU A 300 -19.10 -6.11 -2.05
CA GLU A 300 -20.29 -6.27 -1.23
C GLU A 300 -21.10 -4.96 -1.23
N TYR A 301 -22.37 -5.08 -0.85
CA TYR A 301 -23.25 -3.92 -0.67
C TYR A 301 -22.90 -3.21 0.62
N ASP A 302 -22.68 -1.90 0.53
CA ASP A 302 -22.11 -1.08 1.60
C ASP A 302 -22.94 -1.14 2.90
N GLY A 303 -24.27 -1.27 2.81
CA GLY A 303 -25.14 -1.38 3.98
C GLY A 303 -24.95 -2.69 4.79
N HIS A 304 -24.50 -3.77 4.15
CA HIS A 304 -24.23 -5.03 4.84
C HIS A 304 -22.87 -5.03 5.56
N THR A 305 -21.98 -4.09 5.22
CA THR A 305 -20.64 -4.00 5.81
C THR A 305 -20.57 -3.03 6.99
N LEU A 306 -21.66 -2.31 7.30
CA LEU A 306 -21.70 -1.35 8.42
C LEU A 306 -21.48 -1.99 9.79
N PRO A 307 -22.07 -3.16 10.13
CA PRO A 307 -21.82 -3.79 11.42
C PRO A 307 -20.34 -4.15 11.61
N ASP A 308 -19.73 -4.73 10.58
CA ASP A 308 -18.31 -5.13 10.59
C ASP A 308 -17.38 -3.92 10.62
N ALA A 309 -17.81 -2.77 10.10
CA ALA A 309 -17.00 -1.56 10.07
C ALA A 309 -17.09 -0.73 11.37
N LEU A 310 -18.10 -1.02 12.21
CA LEU A 310 -18.27 -0.48 13.56
C LEU A 310 -17.70 -1.41 14.66
N ALA A 311 -17.36 -2.65 14.31
CA ALA A 311 -16.81 -3.64 15.23
C ALA A 311 -15.36 -3.32 15.60
#